data_AF-A0A959H0W4-F1
#
_entry.id   AF-A0A959H0W4-F1
#
_cell.length_a   1.000
_cell.length_b   1.000
_cell.length_c   1.000
_cell.angle_alpha   90.00
_cell.angle_beta   90.00
_cell.angle_gamma   90.00
#
_symmetry.space_group_name_H-M   'P 1'
#
loop_
_entity.id
_entity.type
_entity.pdbx_description
1 polymer ?
#
loop_
_entity_poly.entity_id
_entity_poly.type
_entity_poly.pdbx_seq_one_letter_code
_entity_poly.pdbx_strand_id
1 'polypeptide(L)' 'YGSGILSSYGESRFVYTDEPEIRNFDLEAILNLPFDKSQIQPIYFVVPSFDFLFEQLELLEEKVMEQASVA' A
#
# COMPACT_ATOMS: atom_id res chain seq x y z
N TYR A 1 9.64 -2.79 -4.37
CA TYR A 1 10.21 -2.69 -3.00
C TYR A 1 9.39 -3.48 -1.98
N GLY A 2 8.11 -3.77 -2.21
CA GLY A 2 7.32 -4.64 -1.32
C GLY A 2 7.93 -6.04 -1.18
N SER A 3 8.17 -6.48 0.05
CA SER A 3 8.84 -7.75 0.35
C SER A 3 8.03 -8.97 -0.12
N GLY A 4 6.70 -8.93 -0.03
CA GLY A 4 5.82 -10.00 -0.54
C GLY A 4 5.99 -10.20 -2.04
N ILE A 5 5.97 -9.10 -2.80
CA ILE A 5 6.21 -9.12 -4.25
C ILE A 5 7.59 -9.69 -4.55
N LEU A 6 8.64 -9.17 -3.90
CA LEU A 6 10.04 -9.54 -4.17
C LEU A 6 10.37 -11.00 -3.82
N SER A 7 9.70 -11.59 -2.83
CA SER A 7 9.93 -12.96 -2.39
C SER A 7 9.05 -13.99 -3.09
N SER A 8 8.01 -13.54 -3.81
CA SER A 8 7.10 -14.39 -4.57
C SER A 8 7.42 -14.38 -6.06
N TYR A 9 7.82 -15.52 -6.62
CA TYR A 9 8.09 -15.65 -8.06
C TYR A 9 6.86 -15.29 -8.92
N GLY A 10 5.67 -15.73 -8.49
CA GLY A 10 4.42 -15.45 -9.20
C GLY A 10 4.08 -13.95 -9.15
N GLU A 11 4.15 -13.35 -7.97
CA GLU A 11 3.75 -11.96 -7.76
C GLU A 11 4.75 -10.97 -8.38
N SER A 12 6.05 -11.27 -8.30
CA SER A 12 7.10 -10.52 -8.99
C SER A 12 6.90 -10.44 -10.51
N ARG A 13 6.28 -11.44 -11.13
CA ARG A 13 5.95 -11.43 -12.56
C ARG A 13 4.62 -10.76 -12.83
N PHE A 14 3.62 -11.07 -12.00
CA PHE A 14 2.25 -10.55 -12.12
C PHE A 14 2.21 -9.02 -12.12
N VAL A 15 2.99 -8.35 -11.26
CA VAL A 15 2.99 -6.88 -11.15
C VAL A 15 3.43 -6.14 -12.43
N TYR A 16 4.07 -6.84 -13.38
CA TYR A 16 4.50 -6.27 -14.66
C TYR A 16 3.61 -6.66 -15.85
N THR A 17 2.48 -7.33 -15.62
CA THR A 17 1.46 -7.56 -16.66
C THR A 17 0.47 -6.40 -16.71
N ASP A 18 -0.48 -6.45 -17.63
CA ASP A 18 -1.59 -5.50 -17.72
C ASP A 18 -2.80 -5.90 -16.86
N GLU A 19 -2.69 -6.99 -16.09
CA GLU A 19 -3.78 -7.50 -15.24
C GLU A 19 -3.97 -6.75 -13.91
N PRO A 20 -2.91 -6.41 -13.14
CA PRO A 20 -3.08 -5.67 -11.91
C PRO A 20 -3.42 -4.20 -12.15
N GLU A 21 -4.25 -3.64 -11.29
CA GLU A 21 -4.48 -2.20 -11.25
C GLU A 21 -3.38 -1.51 -10.44
N ILE A 22 -2.62 -0.62 -11.10
CA ILE A 22 -1.58 0.17 -10.43
C ILE A 22 -2.09 1.59 -10.21
N ARG A 23 -2.25 1.98 -8.94
CA ARG A 23 -2.72 3.31 -8.53
C ARG A 23 -1.58 4.12 -7.92
N ASN A 24 -1.67 5.44 -7.98
CA ASN A 24 -0.83 6.30 -7.15
C ASN A 24 -1.16 6.08 -5.68
N PHE A 25 -0.17 6.20 -4.80
CA PHE A 25 -0.37 6.10 -3.37
C PHE A 25 -1.47 7.06 -2.89
N ASP A 26 -2.42 6.50 -2.14
CA ASP A 26 -3.51 7.22 -1.48
C ASP A 26 -3.74 6.53 -0.13
N LEU A 27 -3.39 7.24 0.95
CA LEU A 27 -3.43 6.69 2.31
C LEU A 27 -4.84 6.24 2.71
N GLU A 28 -5.87 7.02 2.36
CA GLU A 28 -7.25 6.69 2.75
C GLU A 28 -7.78 5.52 1.94
N ALA A 29 -7.49 5.47 0.64
CA ALA A 29 -7.84 4.31 -0.18
C ALA A 29 -7.15 3.03 0.31
N ILE A 30 -5.88 3.11 0.70
CA ILE A 30 -5.11 1.96 1.22
C ILE A 30 -5.70 1.43 2.52
N LEU A 31 -5.99 2.32 3.48
CA LEU A 31 -6.52 1.91 4.79
C LEU A 31 -7.90 1.26 4.70
N ASN A 32 -8.69 1.65 3.70
CA ASN A 32 -10.03 1.11 3.47
C ASN A 32 -10.08 -0.04 2.46
N LEU A 33 -8.95 -0.40 1.84
CA LEU A 33 -8.89 -1.49 0.87
C LEU A 33 -8.86 -2.85 1.60
N PRO A 34 -9.83 -3.75 1.37
CA PRO A 34 -9.78 -5.10 1.91
C PRO A 34 -8.55 -5.86 1.40
N PHE A 35 -7.88 -6.59 2.29
CA PHE A 35 -6.66 -7.33 1.98
C PHE A 35 -6.82 -8.83 2.27
N ASP A 36 -6.58 -9.67 1.27
CA ASP A 36 -6.58 -11.14 1.40
C ASP A 36 -5.18 -11.70 1.15
N LYS A 37 -4.52 -12.15 2.22
CA LYS A 37 -3.17 -12.74 2.19
C LYS A 37 -3.07 -14.10 1.48
N SER A 38 -4.19 -14.73 1.15
CA SER A 38 -4.23 -16.04 0.51
C SER A 38 -4.19 -15.98 -1.02
N GLN A 39 -4.30 -14.78 -1.60
CA GLN A 39 -4.41 -14.57 -3.04
C GLN A 39 -3.33 -13.59 -3.54
N ILE A 40 -3.12 -13.59 -4.86
CA ILE A 40 -2.34 -12.55 -5.53
C ILE A 40 -3.15 -11.24 -5.50
N GLN A 41 -2.49 -10.14 -5.17
CA GLN A 41 -3.16 -8.86 -4.99
C GLN A 41 -3.57 -8.26 -6.35
N PRO A 42 -4.84 -7.88 -6.55
CA PRO A 42 -5.29 -7.30 -7.82
C PRO A 42 -4.96 -5.81 -7.97
N ILE A 43 -4.61 -5.14 -6.87
CA ILE A 43 -4.34 -3.70 -6.81
C ILE A 43 -3.00 -3.47 -6.12
N TYR A 44 -2.17 -2.61 -6.71
CA TYR A 44 -0.93 -2.13 -6.12
C TYR A 44 -0.90 -0.60 -6.09
N PHE A 45 -0.18 -0.05 -5.12
CA PHE A 45 0.03 1.39 -4.99
C PHE A 45 1.50 1.74 -5.25
N VAL A 46 1.74 2.70 -6.14
CA VAL A 46 3.08 3.21 -6.44
C VAL A 46 3.37 4.45 -5.58
N VAL A 47 4.53 4.43 -4.93
CA VAL A 47 5.09 5.60 -4.24
C VAL A 47 6.14 6.27 -5.12
N PRO A 48 6.24 7.61 -5.12
CA PRO A 48 7.23 8.33 -5.91
C PRO A 48 8.66 8.22 -5.33
N SER A 49 8.79 8.03 -4.01
CA SER A 49 10.07 7.86 -3.33
C SER A 49 9.88 7.22 -1.95
N PHE A 50 10.98 6.80 -1.30
CA PHE A 50 10.94 6.37 0.09
C PHE A 50 10.70 7.54 1.05
N ASP A 51 11.25 8.72 0.77
CA ASP A 51 11.02 9.93 1.60
C ASP A 51 9.53 10.27 1.67
N PHE A 52 8.82 10.20 0.55
CA PHE A 52 7.37 10.35 0.50
C PHE A 52 6.67 9.36 1.44
N LEU A 53 7.11 8.09 1.49
CA LEU A 53 6.51 7.09 2.37
C LEU A 53 6.69 7.44 3.86
N PHE A 54 7.83 8.02 4.24
CA PHE A 54 8.06 8.50 5.61
C PHE A 54 7.14 9.68 5.94
N GLU A 55 6.99 10.65 5.03
CA GLU A 55 6.04 11.77 5.21
C GLU A 55 4.60 11.27 5.39
N GLN A 56 4.18 10.26 4.62
CA GLN A 56 2.85 9.66 4.77
C GLN A 56 2.66 8.93 6.10
N LEU A 57 3.74 8.39 6.69
CA LEU A 57 3.68 7.75 8.00
C LEU A 57 3.46 8.79 9.11
N GLU A 58 4.14 9.94 9.05
CA GLU A 58 3.93 11.06 10.00
C GLU A 58 2.48 11.54 9.96
N LEU A 59 1.92 11.73 8.75
CA LEU A 59 0.50 12.10 8.58
C LEU A 59 -0.46 11.04 9.14
N LEU A 60 -0.12 9.75 9.01
CA LEU A 60 -0.93 8.67 9.57
C LEU A 60 -0.91 8.69 11.11
N GLU A 61 0.26 8.90 11.71
CA GLU A 61 0.40 9.01 13.16
C GLU A 61 -0.44 10.15 13.73
N GLU A 62 -0.39 11.33 13.10
CA GLU A 62 -1.23 12.48 13.50
C GLU A 62 -2.73 12.13 13.45
N LYS A 63 -3.20 11.51 12.36
CA LYS A 63 -4.60 11.10 12.20
C LYS A 63 -5.04 10.10 13.29
N VAL A 64 -4.19 9.12 13.61
CA VAL A 64 -4.50 8.11 14.64
C VAL A 64 -4.57 8.76 16.02
N MET A 65 -3.66 9.70 16.32
CA MET A 65 -3.64 10.42 17.60
C MET A 65 -4.86 11.34 17.76
N GLU A 66 -5.27 12.03 16.69
CA GLU A 66 -6.49 12.85 16.70
C GLU A 66 -7.72 12.00 17.01
N GLN A 67 -7.89 10.86 16.32
CA GLN A 67 -9.01 9.94 16.57
C GLN A 67 -9.02 9.38 18.00
N ALA A 68 -7.84 9.07 18.56
CA ALA A 68 -7.72 8.59 19.93
C ALA A 68 -8.03 9.66 20.98
N SER A 69 -7.85 10.94 20.65
CA SER A 69 -8.17 12.06 21.55
C SER A 69 -9.65 12.46 21.56
N VAL A 70 -10.38 12.06 20.51
CA VAL A 70 -11.81 12.34 20.32
C VAL A 70 -12.70 11.18 20.82
N ALA A 71 -12.11 10.01 21.10
CA ALA A 71 -12.77 8.82 21.66
C ALA A 71 -12.72 8.76 23.19
#